data_AF-Q05RS6-F1
#
_entry.id   AF-Q05RS6-F1
#
_cell.length_a   1.000
_cell.length_b   1.000
_cell.length_c   1.000
_cell.angle_alpha   90.00
_cell.angle_beta   90.00
_cell.angle_gamma   90.00
#
_symmetry.space_group_name_H-M   'P 1'
#
loop_
_entity.id
_entity.type
_entity.pdbx_description
1 polymer ?
#
loop_
_entity_poly.entity_id
_entity_poly.type
_entity_poly.pdbx_seq_one_letter_code
_entity_poly.pdbx_strand_id
1 'polypeptide(L)' 'MTGSQLNHRIVRDDGVEDAITRLRFSSYDEAYDELERFYGDLCCSDDRIEYAIQEIEMPVGDA' A
#
# COMPACT_ATOMS: atom_id res chain seq x y z
N MET A 1 25.21 -9.85 6.13
CA MET A 1 23.98 -9.27 6.71
C MET A 1 23.00 -9.17 5.56
N THR A 2 22.23 -10.23 5.30
CA THR A 2 21.21 -10.23 4.25
C THR A 2 20.07 -9.35 4.74
N GLY A 3 19.95 -8.15 4.18
CA GLY A 3 18.88 -7.22 4.55
C GLY A 3 17.59 -7.65 3.87
N SER A 4 16.58 -8.12 4.62
CA SER A 4 15.21 -8.13 4.10
C SER A 4 14.80 -6.69 3.84
N GLN A 5 14.43 -6.36 2.60
CA GLN A 5 13.85 -5.07 2.34
C GLN A 5 12.37 -5.15 2.73
N LEU A 6 12.04 -4.43 3.81
CA LEU A 6 10.67 -4.23 4.23
C LEU A 6 10.06 -3.18 3.32
N ASN A 7 9.07 -3.59 2.55
CA ASN A 7 8.27 -2.69 1.75
C ASN A 7 6.86 -2.63 2.35
N HIS A 8 6.13 -1.58 1.99
CA HIS A 8 4.74 -1.43 2.34
C HIS A 8 3.91 -1.38 1.07
N ARG A 9 2.76 -2.05 1.09
CA ARG A 9 1.81 -2.07 -0.01
C ARG A 9 0.42 -1.83 0.52
N ILE A 10 -0.31 -0.95 -0.14
CA ILE A 10 -1.71 -0.72 0.13
C ILE A 10 -2.51 -1.85 -0.51
N VAL A 11 -3.47 -2.41 0.22
CA VAL A 11 -4.37 -3.47 -0.24
C VAL A 11 -5.80 -3.09 0.10
N ARG A 12 -6.72 -3.33 -0.84
CA ARG A 12 -8.16 -3.24 -0.61
C ARG A 12 -8.65 -4.50 0.08
N ASP A 13 -9.61 -4.35 0.99
CA ASP A 13 -10.29 -5.49 1.61
C ASP A 13 -11.09 -6.32 0.58
N ASP A 14 -11.67 -5.65 -0.41
CA ASP A 14 -12.43 -6.26 -1.51
C ASP A 14 -11.56 -7.10 -2.48
N GLY A 15 -10.23 -7.09 -2.33
CA GLY A 15 -9.30 -7.87 -3.15
C GLY A 15 -9.05 -7.33 -4.56
N VAL A 16 -9.65 -6.20 -4.92
CA VAL A 16 -9.46 -5.52 -6.21
C VAL A 16 -8.15 -4.73 -6.24
N GLU A 17 -7.49 -4.71 -7.41
CA GLU A 17 -6.23 -4.02 -7.63
C GLU A 17 -6.39 -2.71 -8.42
N ASP A 18 -6.16 -1.57 -7.75
CA ASP A 18 -6.24 -0.22 -8.28
C ASP A 18 -4.86 0.42 -8.50
N ALA A 19 -4.87 1.68 -8.94
CA ALA A 19 -3.66 2.49 -9.06
C ALA A 19 -2.84 2.50 -7.77
N ILE A 20 -3.47 2.70 -6.60
CA ILE A 20 -2.75 2.80 -5.32
C ILE A 20 -2.27 1.44 -4.80
N THR A 21 -3.02 0.36 -5.04
CA THR A 21 -2.64 -0.97 -4.53
C THR A 21 -1.55 -1.63 -5.37
N ARG A 22 -1.18 -1.06 -6.52
CA ARG A 22 -0.02 -1.46 -7.32
C ARG A 22 1.26 -0.74 -6.90
N LEU A 23 1.15 0.33 -6.12
CA LEU A 23 2.30 1.05 -5.59
C LEU A 23 2.95 0.26 -4.47
N ARG A 24 4.27 0.37 -4.39
CA ARG A 24 5.07 -0.16 -3.30
C ARG A 24 5.89 0.96 -2.72
N PHE A 25 5.83 1.07 -1.42
CA PHE A 25 6.49 2.10 -0.64
C PHE A 25 7.62 1.47 0.17
N SER A 26 8.62 2.27 0.51
CA SER A 26 9.69 1.82 1.41
C SER A 26 9.39 2.18 2.86
N SER A 27 8.46 3.12 3.09
CA SER A 27 8.05 3.58 4.42
C SER A 27 6.53 3.60 4.57
N TYR A 28 6.05 3.37 5.79
CA TYR A 28 4.62 3.43 6.11
C TYR A 28 4.05 4.83 5.87
N ASP A 29 4.83 5.86 6.18
CA ASP A 29 4.46 7.27 6.00
C ASP A 29 4.12 7.61 4.54
N GLU A 30 4.96 7.17 3.59
CA GLU A 30 4.69 7.36 2.15
C GLU A 30 3.42 6.63 1.70
N ALA A 31 3.20 5.41 2.20
CA ALA A 31 1.99 4.67 1.91
C ALA A 31 0.74 5.35 2.49
N TYR A 32 0.87 5.96 3.68
CA TYR A 32 -0.21 6.66 4.35
C TYR A 32 -0.56 7.99 3.66
N ASP A 33 0.43 8.79 3.24
CA ASP A 33 0.20 10.06 2.51
C ASP A 33 -0.60 9.83 1.21
N GLU A 34 -0.20 8.82 0.43
CA GLU A 34 -0.90 8.47 -0.80
C GLU A 34 -2.30 7.89 -0.55
N LEU A 35 -2.46 7.10 0.52
CA LEU A 35 -3.77 6.58 0.91
C LEU A 35 -4.71 7.71 1.36
N GLU A 36 -4.22 8.66 2.16
CA GLU A 36 -4.98 9.82 2.62
C GLU A 36 -5.43 10.70 1.45
N ARG A 37 -4.56 10.95 0.48
CA ARG A 37 -4.91 11.66 -0.76
C ARG A 37 -6.01 10.96 -1.54
N PHE A 38 -5.91 9.64 -1.69
CA PHE A 38 -6.90 8.85 -2.41
C PHE A 38 -8.27 8.91 -1.73
N TYR A 39 -8.31 8.79 -0.39
CA TYR A 39 -9.55 8.96 0.38
C TYR A 39 -10.11 10.38 0.28
N GLY A 40 -9.25 11.40 0.19
CA GLY A 40 -9.66 12.79 -0.04
C GLY A 40 -10.37 13.00 -1.39
N ASP A 41 -9.96 12.28 -2.43
CA ASP A 41 -10.55 12.34 -3.76
C ASP A 41 -11.89 11.58 -3.86
N LEU A 42 -12.07 10.52 -3.05
CA LEU A 42 -13.26 9.66 -3.02
C LEU A 42 -14.53 10.29 -2.39
N CYS A 43 -14.51 11.58 -2.06
CA CYS A 43 -15.46 12.30 -1.20
C CYS A 43 -16.95 12.27 -1.62
N CYS A 44 -17.33 11.58 -2.69
CA CYS A 44 -18.65 11.67 -3.30
C CYS A 44 -19.37 10.33 -3.54
N SER A 45 -18.93 9.20 -2.99
CA SER A 45 -19.71 7.96 -3.03
C SER A 45 -19.67 7.24 -1.68
N ASP A 46 -20.85 6.83 -1.22
CA ASP A 46 -21.12 6.14 0.05
C ASP A 46 -20.43 4.75 0.14
N ASP A 47 -19.84 4.27 -0.96
CA ASP A 47 -18.95 3.12 -1.02
C ASP A 47 -17.58 3.44 -0.40
N ARG A 48 -17.52 3.37 0.92
CA ARG A 48 -16.24 3.40 1.65
C ARG A 48 -15.57 2.03 1.57
N ILE A 49 -14.72 1.87 0.58
CA ILE A 49 -13.82 0.72 0.48
C ILE A 49 -12.76 0.86 1.57
N GLU A 50 -12.57 -0.18 2.38
CA GLU A 50 -11.49 -0.23 3.37
C GLU A 50 -10.17 -0.63 2.71
N TYR A 51 -9.12 0.11 3.06
CA TYR A 51 -7.75 -0.12 2.61
C TYR A 51 -6.84 -0.34 3.81
N ALA A 52 -5.98 -1.35 3.73
CA ALA A 52 -4.97 -1.66 4.73
C ALA A 52 -3.56 -1.54 4.14
N ILE A 53 -2.58 -1.14 4.96
CA ILE A 53 -1.18 -1.14 4.57
C ILE A 53 -0.57 -2.44 5.11
N GLN A 54 -0.11 -3.31 4.21
CA GLN A 54 0.60 -4.54 4.57
C GLN A 54 2.11 -4.36 4.38
N GLU A 55 2.86 -4.90 5.33
CA GLU A 55 4.31 -5.04 5.26
C GLU A 55 4.65 -6.30 4.46
N ILE A 56 5.51 -6.14 3.48
CA ILE A 56 5.93 -7.20 2.57
C ILE A 56 7.45 -7.31 2.66
N GLU A 57 7.90 -8.42 3.23
CA GLU A 57 9.30 -8.79 3.26
C GLU A 57 9.70 -9.30 1.88
N MET A 58 10.50 -8.52 1.17
CA MET A 58 11.14 -9.02 -0.05
C MET A 58 12.48 -9.65 0.32
N PRO A 59 12.69 -10.96 0.01
CA PRO A 59 14.00 -11.55 0.16
C PRO A 59 14.93 -10.89 -0.86
N VAL A 60 15.95 -10.16 -0.37
CA VAL A 60 17.02 -9.69 -1.23
C VAL A 60 17.75 -10.92 -1.75
N GLY A 61 17.57 -11.23 -3.02
CA GLY A 61 18.21 -12.39 -3.64
C GLY A 61 19.66 -12.08 -3.93
N ASP A 62 20.57 -12.57 -3.08
CA ASP A 62 21.99 -12.67 -3.40
C ASP A 62 22.16 -13.68 -4.55
N ALA A 63 22.27 -13.18 -5.79
CA ALA A 63 22.61 -13.94 -6.99
C ALA A 63 24.10 -13.80 -7.33
#